data_AF-A0A7C7W643-F1
#
_entry.id   AF-A0A7C7W643-F1
#
_cell.length_a   1.000
_cell.length_b   1.000
_cell.length_c   1.000
_cell.angle_alpha   90.00
_cell.angle_beta   90.00
_cell.angle_gamma   90.00
#
_symmetry.space_group_name_H-M   'P 1'
#
loop_
_entity.id
_entity.type
_entity.pdbx_description
1 polymer ?
#
loop_
_entity_poly.entity_id
_entity_poly.type
_entity_poly.pdbx_seq_one_letter_code
_entity_poly.pdbx_strand_id
1 'polypeptide(L)'
;MEVDVIPYMKEPPDEALLARIAAGLDGPVEDLVRKDSQFSKLGLVEEDYVGDPAAVVELLARRKALLQRPILVRGDLSGDGPLVACVGRPKARLYEFIGGSAG
;
A
#
# COMPACT_ATOMS: atom_id res chain seq x y z
N MET A 1 7.98 4.57 19.80
CA MET A 1 7.93 5.06 18.41
C MET A 1 6.62 5.77 18.23
N GLU A 2 6.63 6.98 17.71
CA GLU A 2 5.40 7.71 17.36
C GLU A 2 4.88 7.18 16.03
N VAL A 3 3.56 7.03 15.90
CA VAL A 3 2.91 6.49 14.71
C VAL A 3 1.81 7.44 14.29
N ASP A 4 1.92 7.96 13.07
CA ASP A 4 0.86 8.74 12.45
C ASP A 4 -0.15 7.82 11.77
N VAL A 5 -1.43 7.95 12.16
CA VAL A 5 -2.53 7.18 11.57
C VAL A 5 -3.23 8.05 10.54
N ILE A 6 -2.96 7.78 9.26
CA ILE A 6 -3.57 8.52 8.15
C ILE A 6 -4.89 7.84 7.73
N PRO A 7 -6.05 8.51 7.88
CA PRO A 7 -7.32 8.00 7.40
C PRO A 7 -7.40 8.14 5.87
N TYR A 8 -6.79 7.20 5.14
CA TYR A 8 -6.59 7.27 3.68
C TYR A 8 -7.87 7.49 2.83
N MET A 9 -9.07 7.23 3.35
CA MET A 9 -10.31 7.59 2.65
C MET A 9 -10.53 9.11 2.61
N LYS A 10 -10.13 9.82 3.67
CA LYS A 10 -10.17 11.28 3.78
C LYS A 10 -8.93 11.91 3.14
N GLU A 11 -7.77 11.31 3.37
CA GLU A 11 -6.46 11.79 2.93
C GLU A 11 -5.76 10.70 2.11
N PRO A 12 -6.24 10.43 0.89
CA PRO A 12 -5.64 9.38 0.07
C PRO A 12 -4.22 9.76 -0.35
N PRO A 13 -3.30 8.77 -0.44
CA PRO A 13 -2.04 9.00 -1.11
C PRO A 13 -2.30 9.36 -2.58
N ASP A 14 -1.52 10.30 -3.10
CA ASP A 14 -1.52 10.61 -4.53
C ASP A 14 -0.72 9.56 -5.31
N GLU A 15 -0.68 9.72 -6.64
CA GLU A 15 0.01 8.80 -7.53
C GLU A 15 1.51 8.70 -7.23
N ALA A 16 2.16 9.81 -6.88
CA ALA A 16 3.58 9.85 -6.57
C ALA A 16 3.89 9.09 -5.27
N LEU A 17 3.09 9.30 -4.22
CA LEU A 17 3.23 8.56 -2.97
C LEU A 17 2.89 7.08 -3.15
N LEU A 18 1.86 6.75 -3.94
CA LEU A 18 1.54 5.36 -4.27
C LEU A 18 2.69 4.66 -4.99
N ALA A 19 3.34 5.33 -5.95
CA ALA A 19 4.49 4.78 -6.65
C ALA A 19 5.67 4.52 -5.71
N ARG A 20 5.92 5.43 -4.76
CA ARG A 20 6.95 5.23 -3.72
C ARG A 20 6.62 4.10 -2.76
N ILE A 21 5.35 3.96 -2.36
CA ILE A 21 4.88 2.84 -1.53
C ILE A 21 5.06 1.51 -2.29
N ALA A 22 4.67 1.45 -3.57
CA ALA A 22 4.81 0.27 -4.41
C ALA A 22 6.27 -0.15 -4.58
N ALA A 23 7.17 0.81 -4.82
CA ALA A 23 8.60 0.55 -4.94
C ALA A 23 9.25 0.05 -3.63
N GLY A 24 8.69 0.45 -2.49
CA GLY A 24 9.16 0.10 -1.15
C GLY A 24 8.49 -1.13 -0.52
N LEU A 25 7.58 -1.79 -1.24
CA LEU A 25 6.73 -2.83 -0.68
C LEU A 25 7.50 -4.14 -0.45
N ASP A 26 7.40 -4.67 0.77
CA ASP A 26 7.76 -6.04 1.09
C ASP A 26 6.62 -7.00 0.67
N GLY A 27 6.75 -7.55 -0.54
CA GLY A 27 5.81 -8.50 -1.13
C GLY A 27 5.42 -8.16 -2.58
N PRO A 28 4.53 -8.95 -3.18
CA PRO A 28 3.96 -8.67 -4.50
C PRO A 28 3.22 -7.32 -4.51
N VAL A 29 3.42 -6.52 -5.55
CA VAL A 29 2.84 -5.17 -5.64
C VAL A 29 1.32 -5.19 -5.70
N GLU A 30 0.74 -6.23 -6.31
CA GLU A 30 -0.70 -6.47 -6.36
C GLU A 30 -1.34 -6.68 -4.98
N ASP A 31 -0.56 -6.96 -3.93
CA ASP A 31 -1.08 -7.06 -2.56
C ASP A 31 -1.54 -5.70 -2.01
N LEU A 32 -1.11 -4.58 -2.62
CA LEU A 32 -1.67 -3.25 -2.36
C LEU A 32 -3.14 -3.14 -2.78
N VAL A 33 -3.61 -4.00 -3.70
CA VAL A 33 -4.99 -4.01 -4.19
C VAL A 33 -5.85 -4.94 -3.34
N ARG A 34 -6.91 -4.38 -2.76
CA ARG A 34 -7.93 -5.11 -2.02
C ARG A 34 -8.87 -5.81 -3.00
N LYS A 35 -8.61 -7.10 -3.24
CA LYS A 35 -9.40 -8.01 -4.07
C LYS A 35 -10.65 -8.53 -3.34
N ASP A 36 -11.60 -7.64 -3.05
CA ASP A 36 -12.87 -7.99 -2.39
C ASP A 36 -14.07 -7.90 -3.34
N SER A 37 -15.29 -7.98 -2.79
CA SER A 37 -16.50 -7.85 -3.59
C SER A 37 -16.60 -6.56 -4.42
N GLN A 38 -15.94 -5.47 -4.04
CA GLN A 38 -15.90 -4.26 -4.87
C GLN A 38 -15.01 -4.45 -6.10
N PHE A 39 -13.86 -5.11 -5.94
CA PHE A 39 -12.98 -5.45 -7.06
C PHE A 39 -13.73 -6.28 -8.10
N SER A 40 -14.40 -7.35 -7.67
CA SER A 40 -15.19 -8.22 -8.56
C SER A 40 -16.37 -7.47 -9.22
N LYS A 41 -17.09 -6.61 -8.48
CA LYS A 41 -18.21 -5.81 -9.02
C LYS A 41 -17.78 -4.81 -10.09
N LEU A 42 -16.52 -4.40 -10.08
CA LEU A 42 -15.96 -3.50 -11.09
C LEU A 42 -15.51 -4.24 -12.36
N GLY A 43 -15.61 -5.57 -12.39
CA GLY A 43 -15.19 -6.38 -13.53
C GLY A 43 -13.68 -6.36 -13.77
N LEU A 44 -12.89 -6.08 -12.73
CA LEU A 44 -11.43 -6.06 -12.81
C LEU A 44 -10.90 -7.51 -12.83
N VAL A 45 -9.87 -7.76 -13.64
CA VAL A 45 -9.18 -9.04 -13.75
C VAL A 45 -7.92 -8.97 -12.89
N GLU A 46 -7.68 -9.96 -12.04
CA GLU A 46 -6.56 -9.89 -11.08
C GLU A 46 -5.20 -9.95 -11.78
N GLU A 47 -5.14 -10.73 -12.84
CA GLU A 47 -3.97 -10.99 -13.66
C GLU A 47 -3.43 -9.73 -14.34
N ASP A 48 -4.28 -8.72 -14.56
CA ASP A 48 -3.89 -7.42 -15.13
C ASP A 48 -2.96 -6.61 -14.20
N TYR A 49 -2.82 -7.01 -12.94
CA TYR A 49 -2.05 -6.27 -11.92
C TYR A 49 -0.84 -7.04 -11.38
N VAL A 50 -0.70 -8.32 -11.71
CA VAL A 50 0.34 -9.19 -11.15
C VAL A 50 1.72 -8.74 -11.62
N GLY A 51 2.57 -8.32 -10.67
CA GLY A 51 3.92 -7.85 -10.99
C GLY A 51 3.98 -6.56 -11.81
N ASP A 52 2.89 -5.79 -11.91
CA ASP A 52 2.83 -4.52 -12.64
C ASP A 52 2.58 -3.34 -11.67
N PRO A 53 3.63 -2.68 -11.19
CA PRO A 53 3.50 -1.52 -10.31
C PRO A 53 2.76 -0.35 -10.95
N ALA A 54 2.89 -0.14 -12.26
CA ALA A 54 2.25 0.98 -12.94
C ALA A 54 0.73 0.78 -13.01
N ALA A 55 0.28 -0.43 -13.37
CA ALA A 55 -1.13 -0.78 -13.37
C ALA A 55 -1.75 -0.68 -11.96
N VAL A 56 -1.03 -1.15 -10.94
CA VAL A 56 -1.48 -1.05 -9.54
C VAL A 56 -1.59 0.41 -9.09
N VAL A 57 -0.57 1.23 -9.34
CA VAL A 57 -0.57 2.65 -8.97
C VAL A 57 -1.70 3.41 -9.67
N GLU A 58 -1.87 3.19 -10.98
CA GLU A 58 -2.94 3.82 -11.75
C GLU A 58 -4.32 3.44 -11.19
N LEU A 59 -4.56 2.15 -10.92
CA LEU A 59 -5.81 1.68 -10.35
C LEU A 59 -6.10 2.38 -9.01
N LEU A 60 -5.11 2.43 -8.12
CA LEU A 60 -5.27 2.93 -6.76
C LEU A 60 -5.42 4.46 -6.73
N ALA A 61 -4.74 5.19 -7.61
CA ALA A 61 -4.91 6.62 -7.78
C ALA A 61 -6.34 6.97 -8.24
N ARG A 62 -6.90 6.17 -9.16
CA ARG A 62 -8.28 6.34 -9.63
C ARG A 62 -9.32 5.83 -8.63
N ARG A 63 -8.99 4.81 -7.83
CA ARG A 63 -9.92 4.10 -6.95
C ARG A 63 -9.30 3.77 -5.60
N LYS A 64 -9.02 4.79 -4.80
CA LYS A 64 -8.50 4.66 -3.41
C LYS A 64 -9.24 3.63 -2.54
N ALA A 65 -10.54 3.41 -2.77
CA ALA A 65 -11.31 2.41 -2.03
C ALA A 65 -10.81 0.97 -2.20
N LEU A 66 -10.04 0.69 -3.25
CA LEU A 66 -9.37 -0.58 -3.49
C LEU A 66 -8.01 -0.68 -2.80
N LEU A 67 -7.53 0.35 -2.10
CA LEU A 67 -6.29 0.23 -1.33
C LEU A 67 -6.44 -0.78 -0.19
N GLN A 68 -5.47 -1.70 -0.07
CA GLN A 68 -5.40 -2.68 1.01
C GLN A 68 -5.22 -1.98 2.36
N ARG A 69 -5.74 -2.59 3.42
CA ARG A 69 -5.70 -2.03 4.78
C ARG A 69 -5.36 -3.07 5.85
N PRO A 70 -4.53 -2.70 6.85
CA PRO A 70 -3.66 -1.50 6.85
C PRO A 70 -2.46 -1.68 5.93
N ILE A 71 -1.91 -0.57 5.43
CA ILE A 71 -0.55 -0.50 4.88
C ILE A 71 0.28 0.24 5.91
N LEU A 72 1.43 -0.33 6.25
CA LEU A 72 2.43 0.34 7.09
C LEU A 72 3.50 0.90 6.19
N VAL A 73 3.95 2.09 6.53
CA VAL A 73 4.99 2.78 5.78
C VAL A 73 5.99 3.34 6.79
N ARG A 74 7.28 3.19 6.48
CA ARG A 74 8.39 3.77 7.21
C ARG A 74 9.20 4.65 6.27
N GLY A 75 9.39 5.91 6.66
CA GLY A 75 10.06 6.94 5.88
C GLY A 75 9.31 8.26 5.93
N ASP A 76 9.90 9.31 5.34
CA ASP A 76 9.26 10.62 5.22
C ASP A 76 8.28 10.61 4.03
N LEU A 77 6.98 10.70 4.33
CA LEU A 77 5.93 10.73 3.30
C LEU A 77 5.95 12.03 2.50
N SER A 78 6.47 13.13 3.06
CA SER A 78 6.52 14.45 2.42
C SER A 78 7.79 14.70 1.59
N GLY A 79 8.84 13.92 1.83
CA GLY A 79 10.10 13.98 1.07
C GLY A 79 10.10 13.07 -0.16
N ASP A 80 11.25 13.00 -0.85
CA ASP A 80 11.44 12.19 -2.08
C ASP A 80 12.21 10.88 -1.83
N GLY A 81 12.55 10.59 -0.57
CA GLY A 81 13.34 9.43 -0.18
C GLY A 81 12.61 8.10 -0.39
N PRO A 82 13.35 6.96 -0.37
CA PRO A 82 12.74 5.65 -0.42
C PRO A 82 11.85 5.40 0.80
N LEU A 83 10.80 4.60 0.60
CA LEU A 83 9.93 4.12 1.66
C LEU A 83 10.17 2.62 1.87
N VAL A 84 9.92 2.14 3.07
CA VAL A 84 9.69 0.70 3.32
C VAL A 84 8.21 0.56 3.63
N ALA A 85 7.53 -0.36 2.96
CA ALA A 85 6.11 -0.57 3.15
C ALA A 85 5.78 -2.05 3.31
N CYS A 86 4.70 -2.36 4.03
CA CYS A 86 4.16 -3.71 4.07
C CYS A 86 2.64 -3.69 4.22
N VAL A 87 1.99 -4.75 3.73
CA VAL A 87 0.60 -5.02 4.07
C VAL A 87 0.56 -5.62 5.47
N GLY A 88 -0.21 -5.01 6.37
CA GLY A 88 -0.27 -5.41 7.79
C GLY A 88 -1.08 -6.68 8.07
N ARG A 89 -0.94 -7.70 7.24
CA ARG A 89 -1.60 -9.01 7.36
C ARG A 89 -0.58 -10.14 7.21
N PRO A 90 -0.55 -11.13 8.12
CA PRO A 90 -1.33 -11.23 9.36
C PRO A 90 -0.96 -10.12 10.37
N LYS A 91 -1.82 -9.87 11.37
CA LYS A 91 -1.59 -8.82 12.38
C LYS A 91 -0.21 -8.88 13.06
N ALA A 92 0.42 -10.06 13.11
CA ALA A 92 1.78 -10.23 13.61
C ALA A 92 2.82 -9.36 12.86
N ARG A 93 2.68 -9.19 11.54
CA ARG A 93 3.56 -8.32 10.73
C ARG A 93 3.54 -6.86 11.18
N LEU A 94 2.45 -6.40 11.82
CA LEU A 94 2.39 -5.06 12.40
C LEU A 94 3.45 -4.88 13.49
N TYR A 95 3.60 -5.86 14.37
CA TYR A 95 4.51 -5.77 15.51
C TYR A 95 5.97 -5.89 15.09
N GLU A 96 6.28 -6.73 14.10
CA GLU A 96 7.63 -6.82 13.52
C GLU A 96 8.01 -5.52 12.80
N PHE A 97 7.09 -4.94 12.04
CA PHE A 97 7.35 -3.69 11.33
C PHE A 97 7.43 -2.47 12.26
N ILE A 98 6.71 -2.46 13.38
CA ILE A 98 6.74 -1.35 14.35
C ILE A 98 7.87 -1.53 15.40
N GLY A 99 8.21 -2.77 15.75
CA GLY A 99 9.16 -3.13 16.81
C GLY A 99 10.53 -3.60 16.31
N GLY A 100 10.70 -3.81 15.01
CA GLY A 100 11.98 -4.18 14.41
C GLY A 100 12.95 -3.01 14.43
N SER A 101 13.76 -2.93 15.48
CA SER A 101 15.02 -2.19 15.48
C SER A 101 15.82 -2.60 14.25
N ALA A 102 16.31 -1.62 13.49
CA ALA A 102 17.43 -1.89 12.60
C ALA A 102 18.56 -2.44 13.48
N GLY A 103 18.90 -3.71 13.27
CA GLY A 103 20.15 -4.27 13.78
C GLY A 103 21.34 -3.66 13.04
#